data_AF-A0A3D2B765-F1
#
_entry.id   AF-A0A3D2B765-F1
#
_cell.length_a   1.000
_cell.length_b   1.000
_cell.length_c   1.000
_cell.angle_alpha   90.00
_cell.angle_beta   90.00
_cell.angle_gamma   90.00
#
_symmetry.space_group_name_H-M   'P 1'
#
loop_
_entity.id
_entity.type
_entity.pdbx_description
1 polymer ?
#
loop_
_entity_poly.entity_id
_entity_poly.type
_entity_poly.pdbx_seq_one_letter_code
_entity_poly.pdbx_strand_id
1 'polypeptide(L)'
;MATLDDDLAKAVTEGFRQAQIDIVNQDLILSGTDDVTVTLADGSKKTGPSWSKLSAQAMSAGDSAAAAATSATNAKTSETNANSAKTAAATSASNAKTSETNAKTSETNAKTSENNAKTSETNAAASLAAAQQLTSVPYEAAPFPDVWAPLNDDLRLLAGSAPYDKLTISGQVLELPTKSMTFTRSTIATYIDKSGVLKTAAVNEPRFEREGLLMEGQSTNYVLNSNDPSLWLSNGTLTKGSIVDGTTQAVTYTGTVNAATSANHQATVSSNITVDAGEAVTISARAKASSDIVRFRFTLDGTDIANIFFNALTGELISATTGLTYTTSLGSDGYAYLSATYTAPSAGVVTAGVWLRGNANLPVGTVIYIQTLQVEKNPVATSYIPTTGSAVTRSADNCVLQPSCNVGYRTVGDAFNRTVSLELTVNSMGLTGSNYNNVLAAAGVSSDLMLRLFNTNIRAYRSNVGPILNVTYPFTGKIYTQTIDAANKMTLYMDSASNSNTAAPSTPASTPTSIVFGTSPAVVY
;
A
#
# COMPACT_ATOMS: atom_id res chain seq x y z
N MET A 1 -54.45 -121.44 54.85
CA MET A 1 -53.63 -121.07 53.67
C MET A 1 -54.60 -120.69 52.57
N ALA A 2 -54.88 -119.40 52.41
CA ALA A 2 -55.76 -118.90 51.37
C ALA A 2 -54.96 -118.83 50.07
N THR A 3 -55.32 -119.68 49.10
CA THR A 3 -54.75 -119.74 47.76
C THR A 3 -55.20 -118.50 46.99
N LEU A 4 -54.25 -117.71 46.47
CA LEU A 4 -54.56 -116.68 45.48
C LEU A 4 -55.24 -117.37 44.29
N ASP A 5 -56.38 -116.82 43.87
CA ASP A 5 -57.06 -117.20 42.63
C ASP A 5 -56.16 -116.88 41.43
N ASP A 6 -56.00 -117.84 40.52
CA ASP A 6 -55.07 -117.78 39.39
C ASP A 6 -55.32 -116.55 38.49
N ASP A 7 -56.56 -116.07 38.44
CA ASP A 7 -56.97 -114.90 37.67
C ASP A 7 -56.42 -113.57 38.26
N LEU A 8 -56.36 -113.44 39.59
CA LEU A 8 -55.79 -112.25 40.24
C LEU A 8 -54.26 -112.24 40.09
N ALA A 9 -53.61 -113.39 40.22
CA ALA A 9 -52.17 -113.52 39.99
C ALA A 9 -51.80 -113.19 38.53
N LYS A 10 -52.64 -113.58 37.57
CA LYS A 10 -52.48 -113.27 36.15
C LYS A 10 -52.67 -111.78 35.84
N ALA A 11 -53.69 -111.13 36.40
CA ALA A 11 -53.93 -109.70 36.22
C ALA A 11 -52.80 -108.83 36.81
N VAL A 12 -52.31 -109.20 38.00
CA VAL A 12 -51.16 -108.51 38.63
C VAL A 12 -49.89 -108.71 37.80
N THR A 13 -49.63 -109.93 37.32
CA THR A 13 -48.48 -110.23 36.44
C THR A 13 -48.55 -109.44 35.13
N GLU A 14 -49.75 -109.31 34.54
CA GLU A 14 -49.97 -108.55 33.31
C GLU A 14 -49.80 -107.04 33.52
N GLY A 15 -50.24 -106.51 34.67
CA GLY A 15 -49.99 -105.13 35.08
C GLY A 15 -48.49 -104.83 35.26
N PHE A 16 -47.74 -105.75 35.89
CA PHE A 16 -46.29 -105.63 36.00
C PHE A 16 -45.59 -105.73 34.63
N ARG A 17 -46.06 -106.60 33.73
CA ARG A 17 -45.57 -106.72 32.36
C ARG A 17 -45.79 -105.42 31.58
N GLN A 18 -46.97 -104.80 31.72
CA GLN A 18 -47.27 -103.53 31.07
C GLN A 18 -46.43 -102.38 31.65
N ALA A 19 -46.27 -102.31 32.98
CA ALA A 19 -45.41 -101.31 33.61
C ALA A 19 -43.94 -101.44 33.16
N GLN A 20 -43.45 -102.67 32.98
CA GLN A 20 -42.11 -102.92 32.45
C GLN A 20 -41.98 -102.46 30.99
N ILE A 21 -43.02 -102.67 30.17
CA ILE A 21 -43.09 -102.16 28.79
C ILE A 21 -43.10 -100.63 28.78
N ASP A 22 -43.86 -99.98 29.66
CA ASP A 22 -43.96 -98.53 29.72
C ASP A 22 -42.65 -97.88 30.17
N ILE A 23 -41.93 -98.49 31.12
CA ILE A 23 -40.57 -98.07 31.52
C ILE A 23 -39.60 -98.19 30.34
N VAL A 24 -39.63 -99.31 29.62
CA VAL A 24 -38.78 -99.51 28.43
C VAL A 24 -39.14 -98.52 27.33
N ASN A 25 -40.42 -98.27 27.08
CA ASN A 25 -40.88 -97.28 26.11
C ASN A 25 -40.43 -95.86 26.50
N GLN A 26 -40.54 -95.50 27.79
CA GLN A 26 -40.11 -94.20 28.29
C GLN A 26 -38.60 -94.03 28.14
N ASP A 27 -37.80 -95.04 28.49
CA ASP A 27 -36.35 -95.01 28.29
C ASP A 27 -36.02 -94.85 26.81
N LEU A 28 -36.61 -95.66 25.94
CA LEU A 28 -36.43 -95.53 24.49
C LEU A 28 -36.79 -94.12 23.98
N ILE A 29 -37.93 -93.56 24.41
CA ILE A 29 -38.36 -92.21 24.01
C ILE A 29 -37.39 -91.15 24.51
N LEU A 30 -36.94 -91.21 25.77
CA LEU A 30 -36.16 -90.15 26.40
C LEU A 30 -34.65 -90.25 26.12
N SER A 31 -34.11 -91.47 26.05
CA SER A 31 -32.65 -91.73 26.01
C SER A 31 -32.17 -92.35 24.69
N GLY A 32 -33.06 -92.88 23.85
CA GLY A 32 -32.70 -93.41 22.53
C GLY A 32 -32.05 -92.36 21.63
N THR A 33 -31.19 -92.76 20.70
CA THR A 33 -30.42 -91.82 19.83
C THR A 33 -31.02 -91.63 18.43
N ASP A 34 -31.92 -92.52 18.03
CA ASP A 34 -32.50 -92.58 16.69
C ASP A 34 -34.05 -92.66 16.73
N ASP A 35 -34.67 -93.10 15.64
CA ASP A 35 -36.08 -93.50 15.69
C ASP A 35 -36.22 -94.74 16.56
N VAL A 36 -37.03 -94.64 17.60
CA VAL A 36 -37.27 -95.70 18.56
C VAL A 36 -38.62 -96.35 18.31
N THR A 37 -38.71 -97.65 18.60
CA THR A 37 -39.94 -98.42 18.42
C THR A 37 -40.49 -98.81 19.78
N VAL A 38 -41.63 -98.24 20.13
CA VAL A 38 -42.35 -98.55 21.37
C VAL A 38 -43.36 -99.66 21.13
N THR A 39 -43.60 -100.49 22.16
CA THR A 39 -44.62 -101.54 22.13
C THR A 39 -45.85 -101.06 22.89
N LEU A 40 -47.00 -101.00 22.24
CA LEU A 40 -48.26 -100.56 22.86
C LEU A 40 -48.87 -101.68 23.72
N ALA A 41 -49.87 -101.34 24.53
CA ALA A 41 -50.51 -102.29 25.44
C ALA A 41 -51.16 -103.50 24.74
N ASP A 42 -51.56 -103.34 23.47
CA ASP A 42 -52.11 -104.41 22.62
C ASP A 42 -51.03 -105.27 21.92
N GLY A 43 -49.74 -105.00 22.18
CA GLY A 43 -48.59 -105.67 21.58
C GLY A 43 -48.17 -105.14 20.21
N SER A 44 -48.91 -104.19 19.62
CA SER A 44 -48.52 -103.54 18.37
C SER A 44 -47.32 -102.61 18.57
N LYS A 45 -46.58 -102.34 17.48
CA LYS A 45 -45.34 -101.54 17.52
C LYS A 45 -45.51 -100.22 16.78
N LYS A 46 -44.99 -99.13 17.33
CA LYS A 46 -44.98 -97.81 16.68
C LYS A 46 -43.59 -97.19 16.73
N THR A 47 -43.13 -96.67 15.59
CA THR A 47 -41.81 -96.05 15.44
C THR A 47 -41.93 -94.54 15.31
N GLY A 48 -41.07 -93.80 16.02
CA GLY A 48 -40.96 -92.35 15.94
C GLY A 48 -39.64 -91.86 16.51
N PRO A 49 -39.28 -90.59 16.33
CA PRO A 49 -38.01 -90.07 16.80
C PRO A 49 -37.97 -90.03 18.33
N SER A 50 -36.83 -90.39 18.91
CA SER A 50 -36.58 -90.12 20.33
C SER A 50 -36.47 -88.61 20.60
N TRP A 51 -36.58 -88.24 21.88
CA TRP A 51 -36.38 -86.87 22.34
C TRP A 51 -34.95 -86.39 22.08
N SER A 52 -33.95 -87.26 22.27
CA SER A 52 -32.56 -86.95 21.94
C SER A 52 -32.38 -86.63 20.46
N LYS A 53 -33.00 -87.40 19.55
CA LYS A 53 -32.93 -87.14 18.10
C LYS A 53 -33.58 -85.81 17.73
N LEU A 54 -34.76 -85.51 18.28
CA LEU A 54 -35.44 -84.23 18.07
C LEU A 54 -34.63 -83.05 18.61
N SER A 55 -34.04 -83.20 19.80
CA SER A 55 -33.18 -82.17 20.40
C SER A 55 -31.92 -81.91 19.57
N ALA A 56 -31.28 -82.96 19.05
CA ALA A 56 -30.10 -82.85 18.19
C ALA A 56 -30.44 -82.14 16.87
N GLN A 57 -31.57 -82.46 16.25
CA GLN A 57 -32.05 -81.76 15.05
C GLN A 57 -32.36 -80.29 15.33
N ALA A 58 -32.98 -79.98 16.48
CA ALA A 58 -33.25 -78.60 16.89
C ALA A 58 -31.95 -77.81 17.14
N MET A 59 -30.93 -78.41 17.77
CA MET A 59 -29.61 -77.80 17.95
C MET A 59 -28.91 -77.56 16.61
N SER A 60 -28.88 -78.55 15.71
CA SER A 60 -28.29 -78.40 14.37
C SER A 60 -29.00 -77.32 13.52
N ALA A 61 -30.32 -77.20 13.65
CA ALA A 61 -31.08 -76.12 13.03
C ALA A 61 -30.73 -74.75 13.64
N GLY A 62 -30.53 -74.68 14.97
CA GLY A 62 -30.04 -73.50 15.67
C GLY A 62 -28.65 -73.07 15.21
N ASP A 63 -27.70 -74.01 15.12
CA ASP A 63 -26.35 -73.76 14.61
C ASP A 63 -26.37 -73.27 13.14
N SER A 64 -27.23 -73.86 12.32
CA SER A 64 -27.42 -73.44 10.93
C SER A 64 -28.00 -72.03 10.82
N ALA A 65 -28.96 -71.67 11.68
CA ALA A 65 -29.51 -70.32 11.75
C ALA A 65 -28.46 -69.29 12.22
N ALA A 66 -27.63 -69.65 13.22
CA ALA A 66 -26.53 -68.80 13.68
C ALA A 66 -25.45 -68.60 12.60
N ALA A 67 -25.12 -69.65 11.85
CA ALA A 67 -24.21 -69.58 10.70
C ALA A 67 -24.78 -68.67 9.59
N ALA A 68 -26.07 -68.76 9.30
CA ALA A 68 -26.74 -67.90 8.33
C ALA A 68 -26.73 -66.41 8.77
N ALA A 69 -26.99 -66.13 10.05
CA ALA A 69 -26.92 -64.76 10.60
C ALA A 69 -25.49 -64.18 10.53
N THR A 70 -24.47 -65.00 10.83
CA THR A 70 -23.06 -64.62 10.68
C THR A 70 -22.72 -64.33 9.23
N SER A 71 -23.17 -65.16 8.29
CA SER A 71 -22.97 -64.96 6.86
C SER A 71 -23.59 -63.66 6.36
N ALA A 72 -24.82 -63.33 6.79
CA ALA A 72 -25.48 -62.06 6.48
C ALA A 72 -24.68 -60.84 6.98
N THR A 73 -24.12 -60.93 8.20
CA THR A 73 -23.27 -59.88 8.78
C THR A 73 -21.96 -59.71 7.99
N ASN A 74 -21.33 -60.81 7.58
CA ASN A 74 -20.12 -60.78 6.76
C ASN A 74 -20.40 -60.19 5.37
N ALA A 75 -21.52 -60.53 4.75
CA ALA A 75 -21.94 -59.95 3.48
C ALA A 75 -22.12 -58.43 3.59
N LYS A 76 -22.75 -57.95 4.68
CA LYS A 76 -22.92 -56.51 4.92
C LYS A 76 -21.60 -55.78 5.16
N THR A 77 -20.67 -56.44 5.86
CA THR A 77 -19.30 -55.93 6.07
C THR A 77 -18.55 -55.82 4.74
N SER A 78 -18.68 -56.84 3.87
CA SER A 78 -18.07 -56.85 2.54
C SER A 78 -18.61 -55.72 1.65
N GLU A 79 -19.93 -55.47 1.67
CA GLU A 79 -20.56 -54.33 0.97
C GLU A 79 -19.98 -52.99 1.44
N THR A 80 -19.80 -52.83 2.76
CA THR A 80 -19.21 -51.63 3.36
C THR A 80 -17.75 -51.42 2.94
N ASN A 81 -16.97 -52.50 2.91
CA ASN A 81 -15.57 -52.47 2.46
C ASN A 81 -15.47 -52.12 0.96
N ALA A 82 -16.34 -52.67 0.12
CA ALA A 82 -16.39 -52.35 -1.30
C ALA A 82 -16.72 -50.86 -1.56
N ASN A 83 -17.67 -50.30 -0.81
CA ASN A 83 -18.00 -48.86 -0.89
C ASN A 83 -16.86 -47.97 -0.40
N SER A 84 -16.14 -48.38 0.65
CA SER A 84 -14.96 -47.67 1.14
C SER A 84 -13.83 -47.69 0.09
N ALA A 85 -13.59 -48.84 -0.55
CA ALA A 85 -12.61 -48.97 -1.62
C ALA A 85 -12.95 -48.10 -2.84
N LYS A 86 -14.23 -48.02 -3.23
CA LYS A 86 -14.70 -47.11 -4.29
C LYS A 86 -14.40 -45.65 -3.98
N THR A 87 -14.61 -45.23 -2.74
CA THR A 87 -14.34 -43.85 -2.27
C THR A 87 -12.83 -43.55 -2.27
N ALA A 88 -12.01 -44.50 -1.81
CA ALA A 88 -10.56 -44.39 -1.84
C ALA A 88 -10.03 -44.28 -3.29
N ALA A 89 -10.57 -45.06 -4.22
CA ALA A 89 -10.21 -44.99 -5.63
C ALA A 89 -10.56 -43.64 -6.27
N ALA A 90 -11.75 -43.09 -5.96
CA ALA A 90 -12.15 -41.76 -6.43
C ALA A 90 -11.22 -40.65 -5.89
N THR A 91 -10.87 -40.73 -4.60
CA THR A 91 -9.93 -39.79 -3.96
C THR A 91 -8.55 -39.87 -4.61
N SER A 92 -8.06 -41.08 -4.90
CA SER A 92 -6.78 -41.29 -5.58
C SER A 92 -6.76 -40.67 -6.99
N ALA A 93 -7.86 -40.78 -7.74
CA ALA A 93 -8.00 -40.13 -9.05
C ALA A 93 -7.94 -38.60 -8.95
N SER A 94 -8.62 -37.99 -7.97
CA SER A 94 -8.54 -36.54 -7.72
C SER A 94 -7.13 -36.09 -7.33
N ASN A 95 -6.44 -36.86 -6.50
CA ASN A 95 -5.05 -36.57 -6.12
C ASN A 95 -4.11 -36.65 -7.32
N ALA A 96 -4.25 -37.67 -8.17
CA ALA A 96 -3.47 -37.80 -9.40
C ALA A 96 -3.70 -36.60 -10.34
N LYS A 97 -4.94 -36.12 -10.47
CA LYS A 97 -5.24 -34.92 -11.27
C LYS A 97 -4.60 -33.66 -10.69
N THR A 98 -4.60 -33.51 -9.37
CA THR A 98 -3.94 -32.41 -8.67
C THR A 98 -2.42 -32.44 -8.89
N SER A 99 -1.81 -33.63 -8.83
CA SER A 99 -0.39 -33.80 -9.13
C SER A 99 -0.03 -33.42 -10.58
N GLU A 100 -0.88 -33.74 -11.55
CA GLU A 100 -0.70 -33.33 -12.95
C GLU A 100 -0.71 -31.79 -13.08
N THR A 101 -1.65 -31.11 -12.43
CA THR A 101 -1.71 -29.63 -12.40
C THR A 101 -0.49 -29.01 -11.73
N ASN A 102 0.00 -29.60 -10.63
CA ASN A 102 1.19 -29.14 -9.93
C ASN A 102 2.48 -29.36 -10.74
N ALA A 103 2.54 -30.42 -11.56
CA ALA A 103 3.64 -30.63 -12.50
C ALA A 103 3.64 -29.56 -13.60
N LYS A 104 2.47 -29.22 -14.16
CA LYS A 104 2.35 -28.17 -15.19
C LYS A 104 2.69 -26.78 -14.66
N THR A 105 2.06 -26.42 -13.53
CA THR A 105 2.68 -25.74 -12.38
C THR A 105 4.17 -25.37 -12.50
N SER A 106 4.95 -26.38 -12.14
CA SER A 106 6.39 -26.34 -12.01
C SER A 106 7.10 -26.11 -13.35
N GLU A 107 6.57 -26.68 -14.44
CA GLU A 107 7.10 -26.47 -15.80
C GLU A 107 7.02 -25.00 -16.23
N THR A 108 5.89 -24.33 -15.97
CA THR A 108 5.72 -22.90 -16.24
C THR A 108 6.65 -22.03 -15.39
N ASN A 109 6.79 -22.36 -14.10
CA ASN A 109 7.71 -21.66 -13.21
C ASN A 109 9.18 -21.82 -13.66
N ALA A 110 9.58 -23.03 -14.09
CA ALA A 110 10.91 -23.27 -14.61
C ALA A 110 11.20 -22.44 -15.87
N LYS A 111 10.23 -22.34 -16.80
CA LYS A 111 10.39 -21.51 -18.00
C LYS A 111 10.49 -20.01 -17.67
N THR A 112 9.74 -19.55 -16.67
CA THR A 112 9.83 -18.16 -16.19
C THR A 112 11.21 -17.86 -15.61
N SER A 113 11.75 -18.78 -14.80
CA SER A 113 13.11 -18.66 -14.25
C SER A 113 14.19 -18.62 -15.33
N GLU A 114 14.05 -19.43 -16.40
CA GLU A 114 14.97 -19.39 -17.55
C GLU A 114 14.96 -18.01 -18.24
N ASN A 115 13.78 -17.43 -18.46
CA ASN A 115 13.66 -16.08 -19.04
C ASN A 115 14.29 -15.01 -18.14
N ASN A 116 14.03 -15.07 -16.83
CA ASN A 116 14.61 -14.14 -15.86
C ASN A 116 16.14 -14.22 -15.81
N ALA A 117 16.70 -15.44 -15.93
CA ALA A 117 18.14 -15.64 -16.02
C ALA A 117 18.71 -14.99 -17.30
N LYS A 118 18.02 -15.12 -18.44
CA LYS A 118 18.43 -14.49 -19.71
C LYS A 118 18.38 -12.96 -19.66
N THR A 119 17.35 -12.40 -19.03
CA THR A 119 17.27 -10.95 -18.77
C THR A 119 18.42 -10.48 -17.87
N SER A 120 18.73 -11.24 -16.82
CA SER A 120 19.83 -10.92 -15.91
C SER A 120 21.19 -10.94 -16.61
N GLU A 121 21.42 -11.93 -17.49
CA GLU A 121 22.61 -12.00 -18.34
C GLU A 121 22.75 -10.75 -19.24
N THR A 122 21.65 -10.32 -19.86
CA THR A 122 21.61 -9.12 -20.72
C THR A 122 21.90 -7.84 -19.93
N ASN A 123 21.30 -7.69 -18.75
CA ASN A 123 21.54 -6.55 -17.86
C ASN A 123 22.98 -6.49 -17.35
N ALA A 124 23.58 -7.64 -17.04
CA ALA A 124 24.98 -7.74 -16.64
C ALA A 124 25.92 -7.31 -17.79
N ALA A 125 25.65 -7.77 -19.02
CA ALA A 125 26.41 -7.36 -20.20
C ALA A 125 26.31 -5.85 -20.47
N ALA A 126 25.11 -5.27 -20.35
CA ALA A 126 24.91 -3.82 -20.49
C ALA A 126 25.65 -3.03 -19.41
N SER A 127 25.64 -3.51 -18.16
CA SER A 127 26.37 -2.90 -17.05
C SER A 127 27.88 -2.93 -17.27
N LEU A 128 28.41 -4.05 -17.79
CA LEU A 128 29.82 -4.18 -18.15
C LEU A 128 30.21 -3.20 -19.28
N ALA A 129 29.38 -3.08 -20.32
CA ALA A 129 29.62 -2.15 -21.41
C ALA A 129 29.63 -0.68 -20.93
N ALA A 130 28.69 -0.31 -20.04
CA ALA A 130 28.66 1.01 -19.41
C ALA A 130 29.91 1.27 -18.55
N ALA A 131 30.34 0.29 -17.77
CA ALA A 131 31.57 0.39 -16.97
C ALA A 131 32.82 0.56 -17.85
N GLN A 132 32.91 -0.17 -18.97
CA GLN A 132 34.02 -0.07 -19.92
C GLN A 132 34.08 1.30 -20.60
N GLN A 133 32.94 1.93 -20.92
CA GLN A 133 32.88 3.31 -21.41
C GLN A 133 33.40 4.33 -20.38
N LEU A 134 33.18 4.09 -19.08
CA LEU A 134 33.66 4.97 -18.02
C LEU A 134 35.20 4.92 -17.87
N THR A 135 35.81 3.76 -18.13
CA THR A 135 37.26 3.55 -18.01
C THR A 135 38.08 4.08 -19.20
N SER A 136 37.47 4.41 -20.34
CA SER A 136 38.17 4.87 -21.54
C SER A 136 38.35 6.39 -21.61
N VAL A 137 37.76 7.13 -20.67
CA VAL A 137 37.96 8.58 -20.51
C VAL A 137 38.89 8.79 -19.32
N PRO A 138 40.08 9.39 -19.49
CA PRO A 138 40.90 9.80 -18.36
C PRO A 138 40.06 10.68 -17.44
N TYR A 139 39.95 10.32 -16.17
CA TYR A 139 39.35 11.19 -15.16
C TYR A 139 40.25 12.42 -15.01
N GLU A 140 39.92 13.50 -15.72
CA GLU A 140 40.39 14.82 -15.35
C GLU A 140 39.48 15.34 -14.24
N ALA A 141 40.08 15.73 -13.11
CA ALA A 141 39.33 16.39 -12.06
C ALA A 141 38.66 17.63 -12.63
N ALA A 142 37.33 17.72 -12.50
CA ALA A 142 36.60 18.90 -12.92
C ALA A 142 37.21 20.14 -12.23
N PRO A 143 37.41 21.26 -12.95
CA PRO A 143 37.94 22.47 -12.35
C PRO A 143 37.05 22.91 -11.18
N PHE A 144 37.68 23.36 -10.10
CA PHE A 144 36.95 23.87 -8.93
C PHE A 144 36.08 25.06 -9.38
N PRO A 145 34.77 25.05 -9.13
CA PRO A 145 33.87 26.05 -9.67
C PRO A 145 34.07 27.41 -9.00
N ASP A 146 33.85 28.49 -9.76
CA ASP A 146 33.94 29.87 -9.25
C ASP A 146 32.90 30.15 -8.15
N VAL A 147 31.76 29.45 -8.21
CA VAL A 147 30.67 29.50 -7.23
C VAL A 147 30.28 28.07 -6.84
N TRP A 148 30.26 27.78 -5.54
CA TRP A 148 29.85 26.50 -5.01
C TRP A 148 29.01 26.67 -3.75
N ALA A 149 27.71 26.39 -3.86
CA ALA A 149 26.79 26.28 -2.74
C ALA A 149 26.32 24.82 -2.63
N PRO A 150 26.68 24.07 -1.56
CA PRO A 150 26.25 22.68 -1.40
C PRO A 150 24.73 22.52 -1.20
N LEU A 151 24.08 23.50 -0.55
CA LEU A 151 22.63 23.55 -0.31
C LEU A 151 22.02 22.27 0.29
N ASN A 152 22.81 21.56 1.10
CA ASN A 152 22.41 20.30 1.70
C ASN A 152 22.01 20.46 3.18
N ASP A 153 22.74 21.26 3.95
CA ASP A 153 22.58 21.45 5.40
C ASP A 153 22.57 22.93 5.79
N ASP A 154 23.17 23.80 4.97
CA ASP A 154 23.15 25.24 5.14
C ASP A 154 23.32 26.00 3.80
N LEU A 155 23.37 27.33 3.89
CA LEU A 155 23.47 28.24 2.74
C LEU A 155 24.91 28.74 2.49
N ARG A 156 25.92 28.16 3.14
CA ARG A 156 27.31 28.64 3.03
C ARG A 156 27.88 28.31 1.67
N LEU A 157 28.69 29.24 1.18
CA LEU A 157 29.47 29.10 -0.03
C LEU A 157 30.83 28.49 0.29
N LEU A 158 31.21 27.43 -0.44
CA LEU A 158 32.60 26.95 -0.49
C LEU A 158 33.44 27.78 -1.47
N ALA A 159 32.79 28.33 -2.49
CA ALA A 159 33.34 29.32 -3.41
C ALA A 159 32.24 30.30 -3.84
N GLY A 160 32.65 31.51 -4.20
CA GLY A 160 31.76 32.57 -4.66
C GLY A 160 31.85 33.84 -3.82
N SER A 161 31.16 34.86 -4.30
CA SER A 161 31.14 36.17 -3.67
C SER A 161 29.82 36.39 -2.93
N ALA A 162 29.87 36.67 -1.63
CA ALA A 162 28.76 37.22 -0.85
C ALA A 162 29.35 38.22 0.17
N PRO A 163 28.54 39.08 0.80
CA PRO A 163 28.94 39.72 2.04
C PRO A 163 29.33 38.65 3.06
N TYR A 164 30.31 38.95 3.91
CA TYR A 164 30.67 38.05 5.01
C TYR A 164 29.49 37.89 5.97
N ASP A 165 29.33 36.67 6.47
CA ASP A 165 28.34 36.38 7.50
C ASP A 165 28.68 37.14 8.77
N LYS A 166 27.65 37.51 9.54
CA LYS A 166 27.80 38.36 10.73
C LYS A 166 27.15 37.71 11.93
N LEU A 167 27.83 37.76 13.07
CA LEU A 167 27.30 37.33 14.36
C LEU A 167 27.26 38.53 15.31
N THR A 168 26.11 38.76 15.96
CA THR A 168 26.01 39.82 16.98
C THR A 168 26.20 39.22 18.36
N ILE A 169 27.23 39.66 19.09
CA ILE A 169 27.53 39.23 20.46
C ILE A 169 27.54 40.48 21.34
N SER A 170 26.64 40.55 22.32
CA SER A 170 26.55 41.68 23.27
C SER A 170 26.48 43.06 22.57
N GLY A 171 25.81 43.14 21.42
CA GLY A 171 25.67 44.37 20.63
C GLY A 171 26.84 44.71 19.71
N GLN A 172 27.94 43.94 19.73
CA GLN A 172 29.03 44.05 18.76
C GLN A 172 28.81 43.08 17.60
N VAL A 173 29.09 43.54 16.38
CA VAL A 173 28.99 42.74 15.15
C VAL A 173 30.36 42.16 14.82
N LEU A 174 30.48 40.84 14.88
CA LEU A 174 31.65 40.08 14.43
C LEU A 174 31.43 39.60 13.00
N GLU A 175 32.36 39.94 12.12
CA GLU A 175 32.42 39.40 10.77
C GLU A 175 33.05 38.00 10.80
N LEU A 176 32.40 37.02 10.16
CA LEU A 176 32.85 35.64 10.07
C LEU A 176 33.60 35.44 8.74
N PRO A 177 34.53 34.46 8.66
CA PRO A 177 35.21 34.15 7.41
C PRO A 177 34.28 33.49 6.37
N THR A 178 33.08 33.08 6.79
CA THR A 178 32.09 32.43 5.92
C THR A 178 31.26 33.46 5.16
N LYS A 179 30.70 33.00 4.05
CA LYS A 179 29.83 33.75 3.15
C LYS A 179 28.65 32.86 2.82
N SER A 180 27.44 33.38 2.90
CA SER A 180 26.23 32.61 2.64
C SER A 180 25.33 33.25 1.60
N MET A 181 24.50 32.43 0.97
CA MET A 181 23.33 32.93 0.26
C MET A 181 22.35 33.59 1.23
N THR A 182 21.56 34.54 0.75
CA THR A 182 20.54 35.21 1.56
C THR A 182 19.21 34.52 1.38
N PHE A 183 18.59 34.10 2.48
CA PHE A 183 17.26 33.53 2.49
C PHE A 183 16.28 34.42 3.24
N THR A 184 15.07 34.54 2.70
CA THR A 184 13.99 35.31 3.30
C THR A 184 12.67 34.55 3.20
N ARG A 185 11.91 34.57 4.28
CA ARG A 185 10.52 34.11 4.36
C ARG A 185 9.86 34.78 5.56
N SER A 186 8.77 35.52 5.34
CA SER A 186 8.11 36.35 6.36
C SER A 186 7.30 35.58 7.42
N THR A 187 7.24 34.25 7.35
CA THR A 187 6.48 33.40 8.27
C THR A 187 7.31 32.22 8.72
N ILE A 188 6.90 31.57 9.82
CA ILE A 188 7.36 30.21 10.13
C ILE A 188 6.89 29.23 9.04
N ALA A 189 7.52 28.07 8.96
CA ALA A 189 7.13 27.00 8.05
C ALA A 189 7.52 25.64 8.63
N THR A 190 6.88 24.56 8.19
CA THR A 190 7.34 23.21 8.56
C THR A 190 8.06 22.52 7.40
N TYR A 191 8.78 21.46 7.72
CA TYR A 191 9.43 20.55 6.78
C TYR A 191 9.67 19.21 7.46
N ILE A 192 9.92 18.18 6.66
CA ILE A 192 10.40 16.89 7.15
C ILE A 192 11.92 16.89 7.06
N ASP A 193 12.60 16.82 8.20
CA ASP A 193 14.05 16.78 8.20
C ASP A 193 14.60 15.45 7.64
N LYS A 194 15.92 15.36 7.51
CA LYS A 194 16.59 14.16 6.98
C LYS A 194 16.39 12.89 7.83
N SER A 195 15.93 13.03 9.08
CA SER A 195 15.57 11.90 9.94
C SER A 195 14.11 11.45 9.77
N GLY A 196 13.35 12.15 8.93
CA GLY A 196 11.93 11.87 8.68
C GLY A 196 10.99 12.53 9.69
N VAL A 197 11.47 13.46 10.51
CA VAL A 197 10.71 14.11 11.60
C VAL A 197 10.21 15.49 11.17
N LEU A 198 8.98 15.83 11.55
CA LEU A 198 8.39 17.15 11.33
C LEU A 198 9.10 18.21 12.19
N LYS A 199 9.63 19.24 11.54
CA LYS A 199 10.29 20.39 12.17
C LYS A 199 9.60 21.68 11.82
N THR A 200 9.82 22.70 12.65
CA THR A 200 9.38 24.07 12.38
C THR A 200 10.62 24.94 12.18
N ALA A 201 10.73 25.56 11.01
CA ALA A 201 11.70 26.59 10.71
C ALA A 201 11.14 27.97 11.07
N ALA A 202 11.95 28.80 11.71
CA ALA A 202 11.62 30.16 12.04
C ALA A 202 11.43 31.05 10.79
N VAL A 203 11.01 32.29 11.02
CA VAL A 203 11.05 33.34 10.00
C VAL A 203 12.49 33.49 9.49
N ASN A 204 12.67 33.58 8.17
CA ASN A 204 13.97 33.62 7.48
C ASN A 204 14.88 32.40 7.69
N GLU A 205 14.40 31.30 8.28
CA GLU A 205 15.18 30.07 8.39
C GLU A 205 14.94 29.16 7.16
N PRO A 206 15.98 28.79 6.41
CA PRO A 206 15.86 27.85 5.29
C PRO A 206 15.43 26.47 5.77
N ARG A 207 14.83 25.69 4.87
CA ARG A 207 14.35 24.33 5.15
C ARG A 207 15.16 23.35 4.33
N PHE A 208 15.72 22.33 4.98
CA PHE A 208 16.51 21.30 4.32
C PHE A 208 15.86 19.93 4.55
N GLU A 209 15.37 19.33 3.48
CA GLU A 209 14.83 17.97 3.50
C GLU A 209 15.90 16.98 3.02
N ARG A 210 15.48 15.76 2.70
CA ARG A 210 16.40 14.71 2.23
C ARG A 210 17.10 15.11 0.93
N GLU A 211 16.41 15.86 0.08
CA GLU A 211 16.84 16.23 -1.27
C GLU A 211 17.63 17.56 -1.32
N GLY A 212 17.74 18.28 -0.20
CA GLY A 212 18.48 19.55 -0.11
C GLY A 212 17.59 20.72 0.32
N LEU A 213 17.96 21.94 -0.10
CA LEU A 213 17.21 23.16 0.16
C LEU A 213 15.82 23.09 -0.48
N LEU A 214 14.78 23.06 0.35
CA LEU A 214 13.39 23.07 -0.06
C LEU A 214 12.95 24.47 -0.48
N MET A 215 12.36 24.58 -1.66
CA MET A 215 11.84 25.85 -2.19
C MET A 215 10.34 25.74 -2.56
N GLU A 216 9.50 26.57 -1.93
CA GLU A 216 8.05 26.55 -2.15
C GLU A 216 7.46 27.96 -2.27
N GLY A 217 6.44 28.10 -3.13
CA GLY A 217 5.65 29.33 -3.23
C GLY A 217 4.77 29.57 -1.99
N GLN A 218 4.02 30.68 -1.98
CA GLN A 218 3.06 30.95 -0.90
C GLN A 218 1.93 29.90 -0.93
N SER A 219 1.47 29.47 0.25
CA SER A 219 0.29 28.62 0.36
C SER A 219 -0.50 28.90 1.64
N THR A 220 -1.78 28.52 1.65
CA THR A 220 -2.69 28.68 2.79
C THR A 220 -3.39 27.38 3.10
N ASN A 221 -3.37 26.94 4.35
CA ASN A 221 -4.15 25.80 4.81
C ASN A 221 -5.52 26.25 5.32
N TYR A 222 -6.57 25.68 4.74
CA TYR A 222 -7.97 25.98 5.07
C TYR A 222 -8.61 24.98 6.03
N VAL A 223 -7.91 23.91 6.44
CA VAL A 223 -8.35 23.04 7.53
C VAL A 223 -8.10 23.77 8.84
N LEU A 224 -9.12 23.94 9.67
CA LEU A 224 -8.99 24.64 10.96
C LEU A 224 -8.54 23.68 12.07
N ASN A 225 -7.79 24.20 13.04
CA ASN A 225 -7.23 23.44 14.16
C ASN A 225 -6.45 22.20 13.69
N SER A 226 -5.69 22.31 12.59
CA SER A 226 -4.97 21.15 12.06
C SER A 226 -3.88 20.67 13.02
N ASN A 227 -3.37 21.56 13.89
CA ASN A 227 -2.40 21.23 14.93
C ASN A 227 -3.02 20.72 16.25
N ASP A 228 -4.35 20.81 16.39
CA ASP A 228 -5.12 20.26 17.50
C ASP A 228 -6.40 19.60 16.96
N PRO A 229 -6.27 18.39 16.38
CA PRO A 229 -7.38 17.74 15.71
C PRO A 229 -8.48 17.27 16.68
N SER A 230 -8.28 17.40 18.00
CA SER A 230 -9.35 17.16 18.98
C SER A 230 -10.53 18.13 18.80
N LEU A 231 -10.26 19.31 18.23
CA LEU A 231 -11.23 20.37 17.95
C LEU A 231 -11.95 20.21 16.61
N TRP A 232 -11.62 19.19 15.81
CA TRP A 232 -12.29 18.97 14.52
C TRP A 232 -13.76 18.61 14.69
N LEU A 233 -14.57 19.11 13.76
CA LEU A 233 -15.97 18.74 13.63
C LEU A 233 -16.08 17.42 12.85
N SER A 234 -16.07 16.32 13.60
CA SER A 234 -16.22 14.96 13.08
C SER A 234 -17.66 14.48 13.11
N ASN A 235 -17.93 13.39 12.39
CA ASN A 235 -19.19 12.66 12.53
C ASN A 235 -19.36 12.18 13.99
N GLY A 236 -20.58 12.27 14.54
CA GLY A 236 -20.86 11.88 15.93
C GLY A 236 -20.62 10.40 16.26
N THR A 237 -20.48 9.55 15.23
CA THR A 237 -20.15 8.13 15.39
C THR A 237 -18.63 7.84 15.37
N LEU A 238 -17.79 8.88 15.34
CA LEU A 238 -16.35 8.79 15.60
C LEU A 238 -16.03 9.40 16.95
N THR A 239 -15.49 8.58 17.85
CA THR A 239 -14.81 9.06 19.05
C THR A 239 -13.45 9.61 18.62
N LYS A 240 -13.19 10.88 18.92
CA LYS A 240 -11.96 11.58 18.56
C LYS A 240 -10.88 11.43 19.62
N GLY A 241 -9.63 11.37 19.20
CA GLY A 241 -8.45 11.49 20.04
C GLY A 241 -7.31 12.17 19.30
N SER A 242 -6.23 12.43 20.03
CA SER A 242 -5.00 13.01 19.48
C SER A 242 -3.79 12.32 20.12
N ILE A 243 -2.85 11.88 19.30
CA ILE A 243 -1.60 11.23 19.71
C ILE A 243 -0.42 11.82 18.94
N VAL A 244 0.79 11.33 19.21
CA VAL A 244 1.98 11.52 18.37
C VAL A 244 2.42 10.14 17.90
N ASP A 245 2.54 9.93 16.59
CA ASP A 245 2.79 8.62 15.99
C ASP A 245 3.62 8.73 14.70
N GLY A 246 4.14 7.61 14.21
CA GLY A 246 4.89 7.51 12.95
C GLY A 246 6.25 8.21 12.99
N THR A 247 7.03 8.06 11.91
CA THR A 247 8.39 8.64 11.86
C THR A 247 8.39 10.16 11.90
N THR A 248 7.32 10.79 11.43
CA THR A 248 7.17 12.25 11.40
C THR A 248 7.02 12.86 12.78
N GLN A 249 6.61 12.08 13.80
CA GLN A 249 6.31 12.60 15.13
C GLN A 249 5.32 13.79 15.10
N ALA A 250 4.49 13.87 14.06
CA ALA A 250 3.47 14.88 13.93
C ALA A 250 2.30 14.58 14.89
N VAL A 251 1.56 15.64 15.26
CA VAL A 251 0.26 15.47 15.93
C VAL A 251 -0.67 14.68 15.00
N THR A 252 -1.24 13.62 15.53
CA THR A 252 -2.04 12.63 14.81
C THR A 252 -3.45 12.61 15.36
N TYR A 253 -4.43 12.89 14.51
CA TYR A 253 -5.83 12.62 14.80
C TYR A 253 -6.07 11.11 14.90
N THR A 254 -6.83 10.68 15.90
CA THR A 254 -7.43 9.34 15.93
C THR A 254 -8.94 9.43 15.89
N GLY A 255 -9.57 8.65 15.03
CA GLY A 255 -11.02 8.52 14.97
C GLY A 255 -11.42 7.06 15.10
N THR A 256 -12.09 6.70 16.20
CA THR A 256 -12.57 5.33 16.44
C THR A 256 -14.08 5.26 16.27
N VAL A 257 -14.55 4.35 15.41
CA VAL A 257 -15.98 4.09 15.21
C VAL A 257 -16.59 3.61 16.53
N ASN A 258 -17.61 4.32 17.02
CA ASN A 258 -18.30 4.02 18.28
C ASN A 258 -19.71 3.44 18.07
N ALA A 259 -20.22 3.47 16.83
CA ALA A 259 -21.50 2.88 16.45
C ALA A 259 -21.44 2.37 15.01
N ALA A 260 -21.88 1.12 14.78
CA ALA A 260 -21.86 0.46 13.47
C ALA A 260 -23.09 0.82 12.59
N THR A 261 -23.40 2.12 12.49
CA THR A 261 -24.60 2.61 11.79
C THR A 261 -24.31 3.31 10.46
N SER A 262 -23.04 3.53 10.13
CA SER A 262 -22.62 4.20 8.90
C SER A 262 -21.44 3.49 8.26
N ALA A 263 -21.40 3.51 6.93
CA ALA A 263 -20.25 3.11 6.14
C ALA A 263 -19.30 4.28 5.85
N ASN A 264 -19.64 5.50 6.27
CA ASN A 264 -18.95 6.73 5.87
C ASN A 264 -18.92 7.74 7.02
N HIS A 265 -17.74 7.95 7.60
CA HIS A 265 -17.55 8.80 8.77
C HIS A 265 -16.60 9.96 8.46
N GLN A 266 -17.11 11.19 8.53
CA GLN A 266 -16.30 12.40 8.37
C GLN A 266 -15.34 12.54 9.55
N ALA A 267 -14.04 12.66 9.26
CA ALA A 267 -13.07 13.09 10.27
C ALA A 267 -13.07 14.63 10.37
N THR A 268 -12.90 15.33 9.25
CA THR A 268 -13.02 16.80 9.18
C THR A 268 -13.16 17.29 7.74
N VAL A 269 -13.49 18.57 7.59
CA VAL A 269 -13.58 19.31 6.32
C VAL A 269 -12.88 20.66 6.46
N SER A 270 -12.39 21.19 5.35
CA SER A 270 -11.85 22.54 5.28
C SER A 270 -12.95 23.59 5.52
N SER A 271 -12.52 24.80 5.85
CA SER A 271 -13.31 26.01 5.65
C SER A 271 -13.59 26.27 4.15
N ASN A 272 -14.48 27.21 3.88
CA ASN A 272 -14.89 27.60 2.53
C ASN A 272 -13.74 28.23 1.74
N ILE A 273 -13.52 27.77 0.52
CA ILE A 273 -12.48 28.26 -0.39
C ILE A 273 -13.15 28.82 -1.64
N THR A 274 -13.08 30.14 -1.83
CA THR A 274 -13.60 30.78 -3.05
C THR A 274 -12.64 30.53 -4.21
N VAL A 275 -13.17 30.00 -5.31
CA VAL A 275 -12.43 29.67 -6.53
C VAL A 275 -13.09 30.28 -7.75
N ASP A 276 -12.28 30.60 -8.75
CA ASP A 276 -12.67 30.87 -10.13
C ASP A 276 -12.49 29.63 -11.01
N ALA A 277 -13.08 29.67 -12.21
CA ALA A 277 -12.90 28.60 -13.19
C ALA A 277 -11.41 28.43 -13.55
N GLY A 278 -10.91 27.20 -13.48
CA GLY A 278 -9.53 26.82 -13.74
C GLY A 278 -8.61 26.86 -12.53
N GLU A 279 -9.05 27.40 -11.38
CA GLU A 279 -8.28 27.34 -10.15
C GLU A 279 -8.37 25.96 -9.50
N ALA A 280 -7.32 25.58 -8.78
CA ALA A 280 -7.18 24.26 -8.20
C ALA A 280 -7.22 24.30 -6.67
N VAL A 281 -7.83 23.26 -6.08
CA VAL A 281 -7.82 22.99 -4.65
C VAL A 281 -7.22 21.61 -4.43
N THR A 282 -6.15 21.55 -3.63
CA THR A 282 -5.46 20.32 -3.28
C THR A 282 -5.71 19.98 -1.82
N ILE A 283 -6.13 18.75 -1.54
CA ILE A 283 -6.13 18.15 -0.20
C ILE A 283 -4.94 17.20 -0.09
N SER A 284 -4.24 17.24 1.04
CA SER A 284 -3.15 16.32 1.35
C SER A 284 -3.18 15.89 2.81
N ALA A 285 -2.74 14.67 3.08
CA ALA A 285 -2.55 14.15 4.43
C ALA A 285 -1.63 12.94 4.42
N ARG A 286 -1.07 12.61 5.59
CA ARG A 286 -0.65 11.23 5.86
C ARG A 286 -1.79 10.50 6.55
N ALA A 287 -2.17 9.32 6.06
CA ALA A 287 -3.24 8.56 6.68
C ALA A 287 -2.96 7.05 6.69
N LYS A 288 -3.48 6.37 7.73
CA LYS A 288 -3.62 4.91 7.78
C LYS A 288 -4.91 4.59 8.54
N ALA A 289 -5.53 3.46 8.23
CA ALA A 289 -6.74 3.04 8.93
C ALA A 289 -6.75 1.52 9.11
N SER A 290 -7.53 1.04 10.08
CA SER A 290 -7.79 -0.40 10.24
C SER A 290 -8.87 -0.91 9.29
N SER A 291 -9.60 -0.01 8.61
CA SER A 291 -10.46 -0.36 7.48
C SER A 291 -9.71 -0.17 6.17
N ASP A 292 -10.28 -0.67 5.08
CA ASP A 292 -9.65 -0.56 3.78
C ASP A 292 -9.70 0.84 3.15
N ILE A 293 -10.59 1.77 3.53
CA ILE A 293 -10.83 2.96 2.67
C ILE A 293 -10.66 4.30 3.41
N VAL A 294 -9.67 5.09 2.95
CA VAL A 294 -9.60 6.54 3.18
C VAL A 294 -10.20 7.25 1.98
N ARG A 295 -11.17 8.13 2.22
CA ARG A 295 -11.82 8.92 1.17
C ARG A 295 -11.45 10.38 1.32
N PHE A 296 -11.00 11.00 0.23
CA PHE A 296 -11.11 12.46 0.09
C PHE A 296 -12.34 12.79 -0.76
N ARG A 297 -13.05 13.84 -0.35
CA ARG A 297 -14.24 14.34 -1.03
C ARG A 297 -14.14 15.84 -1.18
N PHE A 298 -14.54 16.32 -2.35
CA PHE A 298 -14.70 17.72 -2.68
C PHE A 298 -16.17 18.06 -2.82
N THR A 299 -16.53 19.28 -2.44
CA THR A 299 -17.83 19.87 -2.78
C THR A 299 -17.64 21.17 -3.54
N LEU A 300 -18.64 21.55 -4.34
CA LEU A 300 -18.78 22.86 -4.95
C LEU A 300 -20.18 23.37 -4.58
N ASP A 301 -20.23 24.53 -3.91
CA ASP A 301 -21.46 25.14 -3.39
C ASP A 301 -22.31 24.15 -2.56
N GLY A 302 -21.63 23.34 -1.75
CA GLY A 302 -22.23 22.33 -0.88
C GLY A 302 -22.62 21.01 -1.55
N THR A 303 -22.50 20.90 -2.87
CA THR A 303 -22.82 19.67 -3.62
C THR A 303 -21.59 18.78 -3.74
N ASP A 304 -21.75 17.47 -3.50
CA ASP A 304 -20.68 16.47 -3.75
C ASP A 304 -20.35 16.40 -5.24
N ILE A 305 -19.09 16.63 -5.61
CA ILE A 305 -18.66 16.73 -7.02
C ILE A 305 -17.55 15.75 -7.38
N ALA A 306 -16.65 15.45 -6.46
CA ALA A 306 -15.48 14.65 -6.75
C ALA A 306 -15.02 13.87 -5.52
N ASN A 307 -14.68 12.62 -5.76
CA ASN A 307 -14.30 11.67 -4.72
C ASN A 307 -13.11 10.85 -5.17
N ILE A 308 -12.25 10.56 -4.22
CA ILE A 308 -11.13 9.65 -4.42
C ILE A 308 -10.99 8.76 -3.20
N PHE A 309 -10.71 7.49 -3.47
CA PHE A 309 -10.67 6.43 -2.49
C PHE A 309 -9.31 5.75 -2.55
N PHE A 310 -8.62 5.72 -1.44
CA PHE A 310 -7.34 5.06 -1.28
C PHE A 310 -7.48 3.86 -0.35
N ASN A 311 -6.72 2.81 -0.63
CA ASN A 311 -6.57 1.69 0.26
C ASN A 311 -5.75 2.14 1.48
N ALA A 312 -6.33 2.11 2.67
CA ALA A 312 -5.67 2.63 3.88
C ALA A 312 -4.56 1.71 4.42
N LEU A 313 -4.47 0.48 3.92
CA LEU A 313 -3.47 -0.53 4.31
C LEU A 313 -2.30 -0.55 3.32
N THR A 314 -2.57 -0.50 2.02
CA THR A 314 -1.54 -0.56 0.97
C THR A 314 -1.13 0.82 0.45
N GLY A 315 -1.92 1.86 0.72
CA GLY A 315 -1.75 3.19 0.14
C GLY A 315 -2.18 3.29 -1.33
N GLU A 316 -2.64 2.21 -1.96
CA GLU A 316 -2.94 2.22 -3.40
C GLU A 316 -4.25 2.96 -3.72
N LEU A 317 -4.36 3.48 -4.95
CA LEU A 317 -5.63 4.01 -5.44
C LEU A 317 -6.66 2.86 -5.58
N ILE A 318 -7.87 3.07 -5.08
CA ILE A 318 -9.03 2.21 -5.37
C ILE A 318 -9.81 2.77 -6.56
N SER A 319 -10.19 4.05 -6.50
CA SER A 319 -10.90 4.75 -7.58
C SER A 319 -10.89 6.26 -7.37
N ALA A 320 -11.06 7.02 -8.45
CA ALA A 320 -11.18 8.47 -8.44
C ALA A 320 -12.23 8.95 -9.44
N THR A 321 -12.93 10.04 -9.10
CA THR A 321 -13.72 10.80 -10.07
C THR A 321 -12.81 11.30 -11.19
N THR A 322 -13.26 11.16 -12.44
CA THR A 322 -12.53 11.62 -13.62
C THR A 322 -12.15 13.10 -13.51
N GLY A 323 -10.91 13.43 -13.84
CA GLY A 323 -10.39 14.80 -13.83
C GLY A 323 -9.66 15.21 -12.55
N LEU A 324 -9.70 14.40 -11.49
CA LEU A 324 -8.81 14.57 -10.35
C LEU A 324 -7.38 14.16 -10.71
N THR A 325 -6.38 14.95 -10.29
CA THR A 325 -5.00 14.48 -10.17
C THR A 325 -4.72 14.08 -8.74
N TYR A 326 -3.80 13.14 -8.53
CA TYR A 326 -3.51 12.62 -7.19
C TYR A 326 -2.09 12.07 -7.13
N THR A 327 -1.55 12.00 -5.91
CA THR A 327 -0.34 11.24 -5.61
C THR A 327 -0.60 10.33 -4.42
N THR A 328 0.05 9.17 -4.41
CA THR A 328 0.07 8.30 -3.24
C THR A 328 1.40 7.58 -3.11
N SER A 329 1.89 7.47 -1.88
CA SER A 329 3.06 6.64 -1.54
C SER A 329 2.95 6.08 -0.13
N LEU A 330 3.17 4.78 0.03
CA LEU A 330 3.17 4.14 1.35
C LEU A 330 4.51 4.39 2.07
N GLY A 331 4.44 4.97 3.26
CA GLY A 331 5.59 5.14 4.15
C GLY A 331 5.94 3.84 4.89
N SER A 332 7.20 3.73 5.31
CA SER A 332 7.70 2.58 6.08
C SER A 332 7.06 2.43 7.48
N ASP A 333 6.45 3.49 8.00
CA ASP A 333 5.70 3.52 9.26
C ASP A 333 4.20 3.18 9.10
N GLY A 334 3.81 2.72 7.90
CA GLY A 334 2.46 2.31 7.55
C GLY A 334 1.51 3.46 7.23
N TYR A 335 1.94 4.73 7.31
CA TYR A 335 1.15 5.85 6.83
C TYR A 335 1.37 6.05 5.32
N ALA A 336 0.29 6.15 4.56
CA ALA A 336 0.34 6.59 3.18
C ALA A 336 0.33 8.13 3.10
N TYR A 337 1.24 8.71 2.32
CA TYR A 337 1.16 10.11 1.89
C TYR A 337 0.16 10.19 0.76
N LEU A 338 -0.94 10.91 0.97
CA LEU A 338 -2.05 11.01 0.04
C LEU A 338 -2.22 12.46 -0.37
N SER A 339 -2.39 12.72 -1.66
CA SER A 339 -2.88 14.01 -2.15
C SER A 339 -3.90 13.83 -3.26
N ALA A 340 -4.81 14.79 -3.39
CA ALA A 340 -5.70 14.90 -4.53
C ALA A 340 -5.99 16.36 -4.85
N THR A 341 -6.07 16.69 -6.13
CA THR A 341 -6.29 18.05 -6.62
C THR A 341 -7.52 18.07 -7.51
N TYR A 342 -8.43 18.98 -7.19
CA TYR A 342 -9.61 19.31 -7.97
C TYR A 342 -9.41 20.65 -8.67
N THR A 343 -9.67 20.70 -9.98
CA THR A 343 -9.70 21.95 -10.75
C THR A 343 -11.15 22.36 -11.00
N ALA A 344 -11.52 23.55 -10.53
CA ALA A 344 -12.89 24.04 -10.61
C ALA A 344 -13.28 24.35 -12.07
N PRO A 345 -14.39 23.80 -12.60
CA PRO A 345 -14.86 24.11 -13.95
C PRO A 345 -15.60 25.45 -14.03
N SER A 346 -16.05 25.98 -12.89
CA SER A 346 -16.75 27.25 -12.74
C SER A 346 -16.35 27.91 -11.43
N ALA A 347 -16.61 29.22 -11.31
CA ALA A 347 -16.47 29.90 -10.03
C ALA A 347 -17.46 29.36 -8.98
N GLY A 348 -17.09 29.43 -7.70
CA GLY A 348 -17.93 28.99 -6.59
C GLY A 348 -17.15 28.82 -5.29
N VAL A 349 -17.74 28.09 -4.35
CA VAL A 349 -17.13 27.77 -3.05
C VAL A 349 -16.82 26.29 -2.96
N VAL A 350 -15.54 25.96 -2.86
CA VAL A 350 -15.06 24.60 -2.67
C VAL A 350 -14.80 24.32 -1.19
N THR A 351 -15.13 23.11 -0.76
CA THR A 351 -14.56 22.51 0.45
C THR A 351 -14.01 21.13 0.12
N ALA A 352 -12.98 20.71 0.85
CA ALA A 352 -12.45 19.35 0.77
C ALA A 352 -12.30 18.76 2.17
N GLY A 353 -12.41 17.45 2.30
CA GLY A 353 -12.23 16.80 3.59
C GLY A 353 -11.83 15.34 3.47
N VAL A 354 -11.73 14.70 4.64
CA VAL A 354 -11.32 13.31 4.76
C VAL A 354 -12.33 12.50 5.56
N TRP A 355 -12.60 11.30 5.06
CA TRP A 355 -13.54 10.35 5.63
C TRP A 355 -12.89 8.98 5.79
N LEU A 356 -13.25 8.32 6.90
CA LEU A 356 -13.08 6.89 7.07
C LEU A 356 -14.29 6.19 6.44
N ARG A 357 -14.06 5.24 5.51
CA ARG A 357 -15.14 4.59 4.77
C ARG A 357 -14.99 3.07 4.75
N GLY A 358 -16.12 2.38 4.66
CA GLY A 358 -16.21 0.96 4.33
C GLY A 358 -17.16 0.73 3.15
N ASN A 359 -17.11 -0.48 2.58
CA ASN A 359 -18.12 -0.93 1.60
C ASN A 359 -19.47 -1.26 2.27
N ALA A 360 -19.47 -1.45 3.58
CA ALA A 360 -20.63 -1.61 4.44
C ALA A 360 -20.42 -0.80 5.72
N ASN A 361 -21.40 -0.83 6.63
CA ASN A 361 -21.26 -0.20 7.94
C ASN A 361 -19.99 -0.69 8.64
N LEU A 362 -19.19 0.25 9.13
CA LEU A 362 -17.92 -0.08 9.75
C LEU A 362 -18.16 -0.63 11.17
N PRO A 363 -17.50 -1.73 11.57
CA PRO A 363 -17.60 -2.25 12.92
C PRO A 363 -17.13 -1.23 13.97
N VAL A 364 -17.75 -1.26 15.15
CA VAL A 364 -17.26 -0.55 16.33
C VAL A 364 -15.82 -0.96 16.62
N GLY A 365 -14.97 0.02 16.92
CA GLY A 365 -13.54 -0.17 17.15
C GLY A 365 -12.67 0.01 15.91
N THR A 366 -13.24 0.17 14.70
CA THR A 366 -12.48 0.56 13.50
C THR A 366 -11.83 1.93 13.72
N VAL A 367 -10.55 2.10 13.36
CA VAL A 367 -9.78 3.33 13.61
C VAL A 367 -9.23 3.93 12.32
N ILE A 368 -9.23 5.26 12.23
CA ILE A 368 -8.44 6.05 11.28
C ILE A 368 -7.41 6.91 12.02
N TYR A 369 -6.23 7.05 11.42
CA TYR A 369 -5.16 7.95 11.85
C TYR A 369 -4.86 8.94 10.75
N ILE A 370 -4.75 10.22 11.08
CA ILE A 370 -4.51 11.30 10.10
C ILE A 370 -3.47 12.27 10.66
N GLN A 371 -2.42 12.54 9.89
CA GLN A 371 -1.41 13.55 10.18
C GLN A 371 -1.34 14.56 9.05
N THR A 372 -0.85 15.76 9.39
CA THR A 372 -0.50 16.83 8.43
C THR A 372 -1.62 17.12 7.41
N LEU A 373 -2.89 16.97 7.83
CA LEU A 373 -4.02 17.22 6.95
C LEU A 373 -4.09 18.70 6.60
N GLN A 374 -4.17 18.97 5.31
CA GLN A 374 -4.16 20.32 4.77
C GLN A 374 -5.00 20.38 3.50
N VAL A 375 -5.67 21.52 3.30
CA VAL A 375 -6.37 21.85 2.06
C VAL A 375 -5.90 23.22 1.60
N GLU A 376 -5.42 23.30 0.36
CA GLU A 376 -4.75 24.47 -0.22
C GLU A 376 -5.42 24.88 -1.51
N LYS A 377 -5.55 26.19 -1.76
CA LYS A 377 -5.96 26.73 -3.06
C LYS A 377 -4.76 26.80 -4.01
N ASN A 378 -4.13 25.65 -4.25
CA ASN A 378 -2.97 25.47 -5.10
C ASN A 378 -3.10 24.16 -5.89
N PRO A 379 -2.46 24.03 -7.06
CA PRO A 379 -2.52 22.82 -7.88
C PRO A 379 -1.59 21.70 -7.41
N VAL A 380 -0.86 21.91 -6.32
CA VAL A 380 0.01 20.93 -5.67
C VAL A 380 -0.12 21.02 -4.16
N ALA A 381 0.22 19.93 -3.47
CA ALA A 381 0.40 19.94 -2.03
C ALA A 381 1.75 20.58 -1.69
N THR A 382 1.80 21.39 -0.63
CA THR A 382 3.05 21.92 -0.08
C THR A 382 3.29 21.39 1.34
N SER A 383 4.43 21.74 1.91
CA SER A 383 4.75 21.46 3.31
C SER A 383 3.61 21.86 4.23
N TYR A 384 3.42 21.08 5.29
CA TYR A 384 2.33 21.26 6.22
C TYR A 384 2.35 22.66 6.88
N ILE A 385 1.20 23.31 6.92
CA ILE A 385 0.98 24.62 7.54
C ILE A 385 0.05 24.41 8.72
N PRO A 386 0.57 24.37 9.96
CA PRO A 386 -0.24 24.23 11.15
C PRO A 386 -1.22 25.40 11.28
N THR A 387 -2.51 25.10 11.45
CA THR A 387 -3.56 26.09 11.71
C THR A 387 -4.11 25.94 13.11
N THR A 388 -4.69 27.03 13.62
CA THR A 388 -5.52 27.04 14.82
C THR A 388 -6.96 27.38 14.41
N GLY A 389 -7.70 28.19 15.17
CA GLY A 389 -9.09 28.54 14.87
C GLY A 389 -9.34 29.30 13.56
N SER A 390 -8.29 29.63 12.80
CA SER A 390 -8.36 30.28 11.49
C SER A 390 -7.38 29.67 10.49
N ALA A 391 -7.66 29.86 9.19
CA ALA A 391 -6.73 29.53 8.12
C ALA A 391 -5.40 30.29 8.30
N VAL A 392 -4.29 29.67 7.90
CA VAL A 392 -2.94 30.24 8.04
C VAL A 392 -2.20 30.17 6.71
N THR A 393 -1.52 31.26 6.37
CA THR A 393 -0.72 31.39 5.15
C THR A 393 0.78 31.27 5.48
N ARG A 394 1.48 30.39 4.77
CA ARG A 394 2.95 30.36 4.71
C ARG A 394 3.41 31.21 3.54
N SER A 395 4.33 32.15 3.79
CA SER A 395 4.94 32.98 2.74
C SER A 395 5.86 32.16 1.83
N ALA A 396 6.02 32.64 0.59
CA ALA A 396 6.97 32.06 -0.36
C ALA A 396 8.41 32.11 0.16
N ASP A 397 9.19 31.08 -0.16
CA ASP A 397 10.63 31.09 0.08
C ASP A 397 11.32 31.99 -0.97
N ASN A 398 12.40 32.64 -0.58
CA ASN A 398 13.21 33.44 -1.50
C ASN A 398 14.68 33.31 -1.11
N CYS A 399 15.45 32.61 -1.96
CA CYS A 399 16.89 32.45 -1.81
C CYS A 399 17.60 33.19 -2.93
N VAL A 400 18.55 34.06 -2.56
CA VAL A 400 19.26 34.91 -3.51
C VAL A 400 20.76 34.93 -3.25
N LEU A 401 21.51 35.12 -4.32
CA LEU A 401 22.93 35.37 -4.30
C LEU A 401 23.21 36.68 -5.04
N GLN A 402 24.18 37.47 -4.55
CA GLN A 402 24.57 38.69 -5.24
C GLN A 402 25.14 38.37 -6.64
N PRO A 403 24.95 39.24 -7.63
CA PRO A 403 25.32 38.91 -9.01
C PRO A 403 26.82 39.14 -9.29
N SER A 404 27.42 40.11 -8.60
CA SER A 404 28.83 40.49 -8.80
C SER A 404 29.75 39.30 -8.54
N CYS A 405 30.62 39.01 -9.51
CA CYS A 405 31.54 37.87 -9.52
C CYS A 405 30.88 36.47 -9.56
N ASN A 406 29.54 36.37 -9.57
CA ASN A 406 28.85 35.08 -9.57
C ASN A 406 28.07 34.80 -10.88
N VAL A 407 27.58 35.85 -11.57
CA VAL A 407 26.70 35.70 -12.74
C VAL A 407 27.45 35.51 -14.06
N GLY A 408 28.74 35.87 -14.10
CA GLY A 408 29.63 35.71 -15.25
C GLY A 408 29.74 36.92 -16.20
N TYR A 409 29.02 38.02 -15.94
CA TYR A 409 29.04 39.23 -16.77
C TYR A 409 28.72 40.50 -15.98
N ARG A 410 28.99 41.67 -16.55
CA ARG A 410 28.56 42.98 -16.01
C ARG A 410 27.26 43.43 -16.64
N THR A 411 27.15 43.32 -17.95
CA THR A 411 25.90 43.53 -18.71
C THR A 411 25.58 42.26 -19.49
N VAL A 412 24.30 41.92 -19.66
CA VAL A 412 23.94 40.64 -20.28
C VAL A 412 24.41 40.53 -21.74
N GLY A 413 24.69 41.67 -22.39
CA GLY A 413 25.31 41.77 -23.70
C GLY A 413 26.79 41.39 -23.77
N ASP A 414 27.49 41.28 -22.63
CA ASP A 414 28.88 40.85 -22.59
C ASP A 414 28.97 39.39 -23.08
N ALA A 415 30.03 39.08 -23.84
CA ALA A 415 30.37 37.70 -24.17
C ALA A 415 31.08 37.06 -22.98
N PHE A 416 30.63 35.88 -22.57
CA PHE A 416 31.19 35.13 -21.45
C PHE A 416 31.02 33.63 -21.66
N ASN A 417 31.81 32.85 -20.92
CA ASN A 417 31.56 31.43 -20.76
C ASN A 417 31.01 31.19 -19.37
N ARG A 418 29.94 30.41 -19.25
CA ARG A 418 29.37 30.02 -17.94
C ARG A 418 28.85 28.61 -18.01
N THR A 419 29.14 27.86 -16.95
CA THR A 419 28.52 26.57 -16.68
C THR A 419 27.78 26.68 -15.36
N VAL A 420 26.51 26.31 -15.35
CA VAL A 420 25.69 26.19 -14.14
C VAL A 420 25.28 24.74 -14.03
N SER A 421 25.52 24.13 -12.87
CA SER A 421 25.10 22.76 -12.58
C SER A 421 24.43 22.71 -11.22
N LEU A 422 23.36 21.93 -11.11
CA LEU A 422 22.64 21.70 -9.86
C LEU A 422 22.02 20.30 -9.85
N GLU A 423 22.00 19.68 -8.67
CA GLU A 423 21.13 18.54 -8.40
C GLU A 423 19.73 19.08 -8.14
N LEU A 424 18.74 18.60 -8.90
CA LEU A 424 17.36 19.05 -8.86
C LEU A 424 16.44 17.90 -8.54
N THR A 425 15.56 18.13 -7.57
CA THR A 425 14.35 17.36 -7.39
C THR A 425 13.17 18.25 -7.73
N VAL A 426 12.09 17.68 -8.29
CA VAL A 426 10.80 18.36 -8.38
C VAL A 426 9.78 17.42 -7.78
N ASN A 427 9.44 17.67 -6.51
CA ASN A 427 8.55 16.86 -5.71
C ASN A 427 7.10 16.95 -6.20
N SER A 428 6.69 18.11 -6.70
CA SER A 428 5.33 18.30 -7.20
C SER A 428 5.28 19.35 -8.31
N MET A 429 4.46 19.06 -9.32
CA MET A 429 4.29 19.88 -10.53
C MET A 429 2.81 20.08 -10.85
N GLY A 430 2.34 21.32 -10.72
CA GLY A 430 0.97 21.74 -11.04
C GLY A 430 0.89 22.81 -12.12
N LEU A 431 1.99 23.09 -12.82
CA LEU A 431 1.97 23.98 -13.99
C LEU A 431 1.15 23.36 -15.12
N THR A 432 0.40 24.20 -15.84
CA THR A 432 -0.45 23.79 -16.97
C THR A 432 -0.22 24.71 -18.17
N GLY A 433 -0.46 24.19 -19.38
CA GLY A 433 -0.36 24.97 -20.61
C GLY A 433 0.99 25.69 -20.76
N SER A 434 0.95 27.02 -20.85
CA SER A 434 2.14 27.88 -21.00
C SER A 434 2.66 28.48 -19.69
N ASN A 435 2.10 28.07 -18.53
CA ASN A 435 2.58 28.51 -17.23
C ASN A 435 3.99 27.96 -16.96
N TYR A 436 4.79 28.72 -16.22
CA TYR A 436 6.19 28.40 -15.97
C TYR A 436 6.63 28.77 -14.55
N ASN A 437 7.73 28.16 -14.10
CA ASN A 437 8.48 28.61 -12.92
C ASN A 437 9.95 28.87 -13.29
N ASN A 438 10.48 30.03 -12.92
CA ASN A 438 11.91 30.34 -13.09
C ASN A 438 12.67 29.82 -11.87
N VAL A 439 13.09 28.56 -11.87
CA VAL A 439 13.81 27.96 -10.74
C VAL A 439 15.11 28.69 -10.46
N LEU A 440 15.87 29.05 -11.49
CA LEU A 440 17.11 29.81 -11.34
C LEU A 440 17.23 30.86 -12.44
N ALA A 441 17.41 32.12 -12.06
CA ALA A 441 17.48 33.23 -13.01
C ALA A 441 18.37 34.36 -12.51
N ALA A 442 18.94 35.13 -13.43
CA ALA A 442 19.50 36.44 -13.12
C ALA A 442 18.37 37.48 -13.15
N ALA A 443 18.05 38.05 -11.99
CA ALA A 443 17.03 39.10 -11.88
C ALA A 443 17.57 40.45 -12.36
N GLY A 444 16.69 41.35 -12.80
CA GLY A 444 17.06 42.68 -13.31
C GLY A 444 17.48 42.73 -14.78
N VAL A 445 17.56 41.56 -15.44
CA VAL A 445 17.76 41.45 -16.89
C VAL A 445 16.64 40.63 -17.52
N SER A 446 16.34 40.87 -18.79
CA SER A 446 15.39 40.03 -19.52
C SER A 446 16.09 38.78 -20.02
N SER A 447 15.38 37.66 -19.89
CA SER A 447 15.72 36.41 -20.55
C SER A 447 17.05 35.76 -20.19
N ASP A 448 17.79 36.15 -19.14
CA ASP A 448 18.87 35.29 -18.58
C ASP A 448 18.29 34.33 -17.55
N LEU A 449 17.66 33.27 -18.07
CA LEU A 449 16.96 32.26 -17.27
C LEU A 449 17.81 30.99 -17.29
N MET A 450 18.48 30.73 -16.16
CA MET A 450 19.39 29.61 -16.02
C MET A 450 18.64 28.28 -15.99
N LEU A 451 17.44 28.25 -15.42
CA LEU A 451 16.53 27.10 -15.45
C LEU A 451 15.08 27.59 -15.31
N ARG A 452 14.24 27.17 -16.25
CA ARG A 452 12.79 27.34 -16.23
C ARG A 452 12.09 26.00 -16.38
N LEU A 453 11.11 25.75 -15.52
CA LEU A 453 10.22 24.60 -15.61
C LEU A 453 8.94 24.97 -16.35
N PHE A 454 8.49 24.07 -17.22
CA PHE A 454 7.15 23.98 -17.78
C PHE A 454 6.54 22.62 -17.38
N ASN A 455 5.26 22.42 -17.69
CA ASN A 455 4.53 21.21 -17.34
C ASN A 455 5.09 19.89 -17.94
N THR A 456 5.81 19.93 -19.06
CA THR A 456 6.36 18.73 -19.74
C THR A 456 7.82 18.84 -20.15
N ASN A 457 8.45 19.98 -19.85
CA ASN A 457 9.81 20.26 -20.30
C ASN A 457 10.49 21.26 -19.37
N ILE A 458 11.81 21.29 -19.46
CA ILE A 458 12.65 22.33 -18.90
C ILE A 458 13.28 23.14 -20.03
N ARG A 459 13.59 24.39 -19.73
CA ARG A 459 14.17 25.34 -20.66
C ARG A 459 15.18 26.21 -19.97
N ALA A 460 16.02 26.81 -20.79
CA ALA A 460 16.77 27.98 -20.41
C ALA A 460 16.64 29.02 -21.52
N TYR A 461 16.91 30.26 -21.15
CA TYR A 461 16.80 31.37 -22.07
C TYR A 461 18.02 32.26 -21.95
N ARG A 462 18.38 32.84 -23.08
CA ARG A 462 19.15 34.08 -23.20
C ARG A 462 18.38 35.16 -23.96
N SER A 463 17.36 34.75 -24.73
CA SER A 463 16.57 35.59 -25.61
C SER A 463 15.09 35.18 -25.51
N ASN A 464 14.27 35.48 -26.53
CA ASN A 464 12.89 34.96 -26.63
C ASN A 464 12.83 33.47 -27.05
N VAL A 465 13.98 32.90 -27.43
CA VAL A 465 14.15 31.48 -27.75
C VAL A 465 15.26 30.86 -26.89
N GLY A 466 15.20 29.54 -26.75
CA GLY A 466 16.20 28.79 -25.99
C GLY A 466 16.04 27.28 -26.15
N PRO A 467 17.03 26.50 -25.69
CA PRO A 467 16.99 25.03 -25.73
C PRO A 467 15.86 24.46 -24.87
N ILE A 468 15.32 23.33 -25.28
CA ILE A 468 14.20 22.63 -24.62
C ILE A 468 14.57 21.17 -24.39
N LEU A 469 14.39 20.68 -23.17
CA LEU A 469 14.47 19.25 -22.85
C LEU A 469 13.14 18.77 -22.27
N ASN A 470 12.57 17.73 -22.87
CA ASN A 470 11.36 17.11 -22.34
C ASN A 470 11.71 16.30 -21.09
N VAL A 471 10.86 16.40 -20.07
CA VAL A 471 11.02 15.68 -18.80
C VAL A 471 9.66 15.21 -18.31
N THR A 472 9.66 14.18 -17.48
CA THR A 472 8.46 13.71 -16.77
C THR A 472 8.59 14.09 -15.31
N TYR A 473 7.56 14.73 -14.77
CA TYR A 473 7.45 15.07 -13.35
C TYR A 473 6.53 14.09 -12.62
N PRO A 474 6.70 13.92 -11.29
CA PRO A 474 7.84 14.39 -10.50
C PRO A 474 9.13 13.63 -10.85
N PHE A 475 10.28 14.17 -10.47
CA PHE A 475 11.56 13.47 -10.56
C PHE A 475 12.44 13.82 -9.37
N THR A 476 13.41 12.97 -9.05
CA THR A 476 14.27 13.10 -7.87
C THR A 476 15.75 13.01 -8.25
N GLY A 477 16.58 13.87 -7.68
CA GLY A 477 18.04 13.78 -7.71
C GLY A 477 18.65 13.83 -9.12
N LYS A 478 18.11 14.67 -10.01
CA LYS A 478 18.57 14.78 -11.39
C LYS A 478 19.63 15.87 -11.52
N ILE A 479 20.73 15.56 -12.19
CA ILE A 479 21.76 16.55 -12.48
C ILE A 479 21.35 17.36 -13.71
N TYR A 480 21.07 18.64 -13.51
CA TYR A 480 20.85 19.61 -14.56
C TYR A 480 22.13 20.40 -14.80
N THR A 481 22.50 20.60 -16.06
CA THR A 481 23.61 21.49 -16.43
C THR A 481 23.20 22.39 -17.59
N GLN A 482 23.47 23.69 -17.45
CA GLN A 482 23.47 24.66 -18.53
C GLN A 482 24.90 25.06 -18.84
N THR A 483 25.26 25.09 -20.12
CA THR A 483 26.45 25.82 -20.60
C THR A 483 26.03 26.98 -21.48
N ILE A 484 26.83 28.03 -21.47
CA ILE A 484 26.83 29.10 -22.46
C ILE A 484 28.25 29.46 -22.83
N ASP A 485 28.51 29.63 -24.12
CA ASP A 485 29.80 30.09 -24.64
C ASP A 485 29.77 31.56 -25.10
N ALA A 486 30.96 32.10 -25.36
CA ALA A 486 31.15 33.47 -25.85
C ALA A 486 30.48 33.75 -27.22
N ALA A 487 30.04 32.71 -27.95
CA ALA A 487 29.27 32.85 -29.19
C ALA A 487 27.75 32.87 -28.94
N ASN A 488 27.32 32.93 -27.67
CA ASN A 488 25.93 32.85 -27.24
C ASN A 488 25.25 31.49 -27.54
N LYS A 489 26.03 30.42 -27.74
CA LYS A 489 25.46 29.08 -27.83
C LYS A 489 25.21 28.57 -26.43
N MET A 490 23.94 28.32 -26.14
CA MET A 490 23.49 27.74 -24.90
C MET A 490 23.17 26.26 -25.10
N THR A 491 23.60 25.40 -24.18
CA THR A 491 23.26 23.98 -24.20
C THR A 491 22.74 23.54 -22.85
N LEU A 492 21.68 22.75 -22.86
CA LEU A 492 21.17 22.06 -21.67
C LEU A 492 21.58 20.60 -21.71
N TYR A 493 21.87 20.08 -20.53
CA TYR A 493 22.14 18.67 -20.28
C TYR A 493 21.31 18.24 -19.08
N MET A 494 20.68 17.08 -19.20
CA MET A 494 20.04 16.41 -18.08
C MET A 494 20.00 14.93 -18.40
N ASP A 495 20.54 14.11 -17.49
CA ASP A 495 20.84 12.69 -17.75
C ASP A 495 21.68 12.52 -19.04
N SER A 496 21.22 11.70 -19.99
CA SER A 496 21.86 11.50 -21.30
C SER A 496 21.33 12.42 -22.41
N ALA A 497 20.36 13.28 -22.10
CA ALA A 497 19.73 14.17 -23.08
C ALA A 497 20.44 15.53 -23.12
N SER A 498 20.51 16.11 -24.32
CA SER A 498 20.98 17.48 -24.50
C SER A 498 20.26 18.20 -25.64
N ASN A 499 20.17 19.52 -25.54
CA ASN A 499 19.66 20.38 -26.60
C ASN A 499 20.36 21.73 -26.55
N SER A 500 20.58 22.35 -27.70
CA SER A 500 21.29 23.63 -27.81
C SER A 500 20.55 24.64 -28.67
N ASN A 501 20.76 25.92 -28.38
CA ASN A 501 20.28 27.03 -29.18
C ASN A 501 21.29 28.17 -29.13
N THR A 502 21.45 28.89 -30.23
CA THR A 502 22.33 30.07 -30.31
C THR A 502 21.47 31.30 -30.51
N ALA A 503 21.50 32.22 -29.55
CA ALA A 503 20.75 33.47 -29.64
C ALA A 503 21.38 34.58 -28.79
N ALA A 504 21.50 35.77 -29.37
CA ALA A 504 21.94 36.97 -28.67
C ALA A 504 20.90 37.45 -27.64
N PRO A 505 21.32 38.14 -26.56
CA PRO A 505 20.41 38.64 -25.55
C PRO A 505 19.47 39.72 -26.10
N SER A 506 18.22 39.72 -25.66
CA SER A 506 17.19 40.68 -26.10
C SER A 506 17.36 42.07 -25.49
N THR A 507 18.04 42.18 -24.35
CA THR A 507 18.28 43.44 -23.62
C THR A 507 19.75 43.63 -23.26
N PRO A 508 20.65 43.80 -24.24
CA PRO A 508 22.11 43.70 -24.03
C PRO A 508 22.68 44.71 -23.01
N ALA A 509 22.01 45.85 -22.80
CA ALA A 509 22.46 46.88 -21.86
C ALA A 509 22.05 46.63 -20.39
N SER A 510 21.22 45.62 -20.11
CA SER A 510 20.71 45.37 -18.75
C SER A 510 21.78 44.75 -17.84
N THR A 511 21.74 45.13 -16.56
CA THR A 511 22.65 44.67 -15.50
C THR A 511 21.89 43.81 -14.49
N PRO A 512 22.46 42.68 -14.05
CA PRO A 512 21.80 41.80 -13.10
C PRO A 512 21.84 42.39 -11.70
N THR A 513 20.77 42.15 -10.94
CA THR A 513 20.58 42.63 -9.56
C THR A 513 20.77 41.53 -8.53
N SER A 514 20.51 40.28 -8.91
CA SER A 514 20.74 39.07 -8.12
C SER A 514 20.66 37.82 -8.99
N ILE A 515 21.16 36.71 -8.47
CA ILE A 515 20.79 35.36 -8.91
C ILE A 515 19.73 34.87 -7.93
N VAL A 516 18.57 34.42 -8.44
CA VAL A 516 17.39 34.13 -7.63
C VAL A 516 16.93 32.70 -7.86
N PHE A 517 16.61 32.02 -6.76
CA PHE A 517 15.84 30.79 -6.75
C PHE A 517 14.35 31.13 -6.70
N GLY A 518 13.66 31.00 -7.83
CA GLY A 518 12.27 31.45 -7.96
C GLY A 518 11.26 30.38 -7.60
N THR A 519 10.31 30.75 -6.75
CA THR A 519 9.22 29.87 -6.29
C THR A 519 7.90 30.12 -7.01
N SER A 520 7.06 29.09 -7.08
CA SER A 520 5.68 29.18 -7.55
C SER A 520 4.77 28.39 -6.61
N PRO A 521 3.52 28.84 -6.35
CA PRO A 521 2.53 28.03 -5.63
C PRO A 521 2.17 26.72 -6.34
N ALA A 522 2.58 26.55 -7.60
CA ALA A 522 2.32 25.37 -8.41
C ALA A 522 3.50 24.38 -8.48
N VAL A 523 4.62 24.65 -7.80
CA VAL A 523 5.82 23.79 -7.85
C VAL A 523 6.45 23.67 -6.46
N VAL A 524 6.84 22.45 -6.10
CA VAL A 524 7.71 22.15 -4.95
C VAL A 524 8.96 21.48 -5.50
N TYR A 525 10.14 22.02 -5.20
CA TYR A 525 11.42 21.56 -5.73
C TYR A 525 12.56 21.69 -4.73
#